data_AF-A0AAE0XCQ8-F1
#
_entry.id   AF-A0AAE0XCQ8-F1
#
_cell.length_a   1.000
_cell.length_b   1.000
_cell.length_c   1.000
_cell.angle_alpha   90.00
_cell.angle_beta   90.00
_cell.angle_gamma   90.00
#
_symmetry.space_group_name_H-M   'P 1'
#
loop_
_entity.id
_entity.type
_entity.pdbx_description
1 polymer ?
#
loop_
_entity_poly.entity_id
_entity_poly.type
_entity_poly.pdbx_seq_one_letter_code
_entity_poly.pdbx_strand_id
1 'polypeptide(L)' 'GIYGIAEQMNRRALDGREKVLGLEHLDTLTSINNLASVLWRQGKYEEAEQMNRRAL' A
#
# COMPACT_ATOMS: atom_id res chain seq x y z
N GLY A 1 -0.92 14.62 9.50
CA GLY A 1 0.55 14.55 9.41
C GLY A 1 0.97 14.07 8.03
N ILE A 2 2.25 14.23 7.67
CA ILE A 2 2.78 13.88 6.33
C ILE A 2 2.45 12.43 5.94
N TYR A 3 2.45 11.51 6.92
CA TYR A 3 2.10 10.10 6.69
C TYR A 3 0.63 9.87 6.31
N GLY A 4 -0.31 10.69 6.78
CA GLY A 4 -1.73 10.56 6.37
C GLY A 4 -1.95 10.96 4.91
N ILE A 5 -1.25 11.99 4.43
CA ILE A 5 -1.26 12.37 3.00
C ILE A 5 -0.58 11.28 2.17
N ALA A 6 0.56 10.76 2.64
CA ALA A 6 1.24 9.66 1.98
C ALA A 6 0.37 8.39 1.89
N GLU A 7 -0.41 8.08 2.92
CA GLU A 7 -1.35 6.95 2.91
C GLU A 7 -2.40 7.13 1.82
N GLN A 8 -3.05 8.31 1.77
CA GLN A 8 -4.06 8.61 0.77
C GLN A 8 -3.51 8.50 -0.66
N MET A 9 -2.31 9.02 -0.91
CA MET A 9 -1.66 8.93 -2.22
C MET A 9 -1.34 7.47 -2.61
N ASN A 10 -0.82 6.67 -1.68
CA ASN A 10 -0.52 5.26 -1.93
C ASN A 10 -1.79 4.43 -2.19
N ARG A 11 -2.88 4.66 -1.45
CA ARG A 11 -4.17 3.98 -1.71
C ARG A 11 -4.69 4.29 -3.11
N ARG A 12 -4.69 5.56 -3.51
CA ARG A 12 -5.13 5.96 -4.87
C ARG A 12 -4.26 5.35 -5.97
N ALA A 13 -2.94 5.29 -5.76
CA ALA A 13 -2.02 4.69 -6.72
C ALA A 13 -2.21 3.17 -6.81
N LEU A 14 -2.45 2.51 -5.68
CA LEU A 14 -2.74 1.08 -5.62
C LEU A 14 -4.01 0.74 -6.38
N ASP A 15 -5.12 1.45 -6.14
CA ASP A 15 -6.40 1.22 -6.84
C ASP A 15 -6.25 1.31 -8.37
N GLY A 16 -5.45 2.26 -8.85
CA GLY A 16 -5.17 2.43 -10.28
C GLY A 16 -4.36 1.27 -10.85
N ARG A 17 -3.30 0.85 -10.14
CA ARG A 17 -2.43 -0.25 -10.57
C ARG A 17 -3.13 -1.60 -10.52
N GLU A 18 -3.94 -1.87 -9.50
CA GLU A 18 -4.74 -3.10 -9.44
C GLU A 18 -5.70 -3.21 -10.64
N LYS A 19 -6.34 -2.10 -11.03
CA LYS A 19 -7.27 -2.07 -12.16
C LYS A 19 -6.58 -2.25 -13.51
N VAL A 20 -5.39 -1.68 -13.69
CA VAL A 20 -4.70 -1.65 -14.99
C VAL A 20 -3.74 -2.82 -15.18
N LEU A 21 -3.02 -3.19 -14.12
CA LEU A 21 -1.90 -4.14 -14.16
C LEU A 21 -2.26 -5.48 -13.49
N GLY A 22 -3.29 -5.51 -12.65
CA GLY A 22 -3.65 -6.67 -11.85
C GLY A 22 -2.89 -6.76 -10.53
N LEU A 23 -3.30 -7.71 -9.69
CA LEU A 23 -2.82 -7.87 -8.31
C LEU A 23 -1.37 -8.39 -8.24
N GLU A 24 -0.96 -9.25 -9.17
CA GLU A 24 0.36 -9.92 -9.16
C GLU A 24 1.45 -9.10 -9.87
N HIS A 25 1.11 -7.98 -10.50
CA HIS A 25 2.09 -7.16 -11.20
C HIS A 25 3.06 -6.50 -10.22
N LEU A 26 4.35 -6.48 -10.57
CA LEU A 26 5.42 -5.97 -9.70
C LEU A 26 5.19 -4.54 -9.19
N ASP A 27 4.67 -3.65 -10.04
CA ASP A 27 4.33 -2.27 -9.63
C ASP A 27 3.17 -2.21 -8.63
N THR A 28 2.20 -3.12 -8.76
CA THR A 28 1.08 -3.26 -7.81
C THR A 28 1.63 -3.73 -6.48
N LEU A 29 2.42 -4.81 -6.45
CA LEU A 29 3.08 -5.33 -5.24
C LEU A 29 3.97 -4.28 -4.56
N THR A 30 4.71 -3.49 -5.34
CA THR A 30 5.52 -2.38 -4.83
C THR A 30 4.66 -1.33 -4.13
N SER A 31 3.48 -1.04 -4.68
CA SER A 31 2.54 -0.08 -4.11
C SER A 31 1.90 -0.58 -2.82
N ILE A 32 1.59 -1.88 -2.76
CA ILE A 32 1.10 -2.54 -1.54
C ILE A 32 2.15 -2.44 -0.43
N ASN A 33 3.42 -2.76 -0.72
CA ASN A 33 4.53 -2.65 0.25
C ASN A 33 4.74 -1.20 0.74
N ASN A 34 4.67 -0.22 -0.16
CA ASN A 34 4.78 1.19 0.21
C ASN A 34 3.64 1.64 1.13
N LEU A 35 2.41 1.20 0.87
CA LEU A 35 1.26 1.45 1.75
C LEU A 35 1.47 0.82 3.13
N ALA A 36 1.96 -0.42 3.19
CA ALA A 36 2.29 -1.09 4.45
C ALA A 36 3.30 -0.29 5.29
N SER A 37 4.37 0.21 4.65
CA SER A 37 5.39 1.02 5.33
C SER A 37 4.82 2.33 5.91
N VAL A 38 3.94 2.99 5.18
CA VAL A 38 3.30 4.24 5.63
C VAL A 38 2.32 3.98 6.79
N LEU A 39 1.56 2.89 6.74
CA LEU A 39 0.67 2.47 7.82
C LEU A 39 1.47 2.13 9.09
N TRP A 40 2.58 1.42 8.94
CA TRP A 40 3.49 1.12 10.06
C TRP A 40 4.00 2.40 10.73
N ARG A 41 4.43 3.39 9.95
CA ARG A 41 4.89 4.69 10.48
C ARG A 41 3.79 5.52 11.16
N GLN A 42 2.53 5.18 10.95
CA GLN A 42 1.38 5.77 11.65
C GLN A 42 0.96 4.99 12.90
N GLY A 43 1.61 3.87 13.22
CA GLY A 43 1.18 2.99 14.31
C GLY A 43 0.03 2.05 13.94
N LYS A 44 -0.39 2.02 12.66
CA LYS A 44 -1.48 1.16 12.16
C LYS A 44 -0.96 -0.23 11.79
N TYR A 45 -0.51 -0.95 12.80
CA TYR A 45 0.26 -2.18 12.65
C TYR A 45 -0.53 -3.33 12.03
N GLU A 46 -1.78 -3.52 12.42
CA GLU A 46 -2.65 -4.56 11.84
C GLU A 46 -2.92 -4.33 10.36
N GLU A 47 -3.23 -3.09 9.96
CA GLU A 47 -3.43 -2.74 8.54
C GLU A 47 -2.13 -2.91 7.73
N ALA A 48 -0.99 -2.55 8.31
CA ALA A 48 0.31 -2.73 7.66
C ALA A 48 0.62 -4.21 7.41
N GLU A 49 0.34 -5.08 8.38
CA GLU A 49 0.51 -6.53 8.24
C GLU A 49 -0.38 -7.10 7.13
N GLN A 50 -1.65 -6.68 7.09
CA GLN A 50 -2.58 -7.10 6.03
C GLN A 50 -2.06 -6.70 4.63
N MET A 51 -1.50 -5.50 4.48
CA MET A 51 -0.89 -5.09 3.22
C MET A 51 0.33 -5.94 2.90
N ASN A 52 1.25 -6.16 3.84
CA ASN A 52 2.41 -7.02 3.60
C ASN A 52 2.03 -8.44 3.18
N ARG A 53 1.00 -9.03 3.78
CA ARG A 53 0.50 -10.36 3.39
C ARG A 53 -0.05 -10.41 1.97
N ARG A 54 -0.54 -9.29 1.43
CA ARG A 54 -0.99 -9.19 0.03
C ARG A 54 0.16 -9.01 -0.96
N ALA A 55 1.35 -8.63 -0.49
CA ALA A 55 2.53 -8.44 -1.32
C ALA A 55 3.46 -9.68 -1.39
N LEU A 56 3.20 -10.69 -0.55
CA LEU A 56 3.85 -12.01 -0.54
C LEU A 56 3.14 -12.98 -1.48
#